data_AF-A0A7C6A125-F1
#
_entry.id   AF-A0A7C6A125-F1
#
_cell.length_a   1.000
_cell.length_b   1.000
_cell.length_c   1.000
_cell.angle_alpha   90.00
_cell.angle_beta   90.00
_cell.angle_gamma   90.00
#
_symmetry.space_group_name_H-M   'P 1'
#
loop_
_entity.id
_entity.type
_entity.pdbx_description
1 polymer ?
#
loop_
_entity_poly.entity_id
_entity_poly.type
_entity_poly.pdbx_seq_one_letter_code
_entity_poly.pdbx_strand_id
1 'polypeptide(L)'
;MWKEAQVNSEARRAWTRQAGEFLRRAWRPGEGIVACFGDLAGVFRYAGIPLRYMLHEGNGPYWLAAMARPDLFLGEPWAVVVSGDEVATALLGLERVEPRYYRVKMITVKGGPVIEIYRRAGAPASGSPTVGGRPSMGSP
;
A
#
# COMPACT_ATOMS: atom_id res chain seq x y z
N MET A 1 -20.08 -24.71 -13.66
CA MET A 1 -19.38 -23.94 -12.62
C MET A 1 -18.04 -24.54 -12.13
N TRP A 2 -17.36 -25.45 -12.87
CA TRP A 2 -16.00 -25.90 -12.50
C TRP A 2 -14.88 -25.13 -13.22
N LYS A 3 -15.12 -24.80 -14.50
CA LYS A 3 -14.18 -24.07 -15.36
C LYS A 3 -13.98 -22.61 -14.91
N GLU A 4 -15.05 -21.95 -14.46
CA GLU A 4 -15.00 -20.59 -13.89
C GLU A 4 -14.21 -20.54 -12.58
N ALA A 5 -14.40 -21.53 -11.70
CA ALA A 5 -13.65 -21.63 -10.45
C ALA A 5 -12.14 -21.85 -10.70
N GLN A 6 -11.79 -22.68 -11.69
CA GLN A 6 -10.39 -22.89 -12.07
C GLN A 6 -9.75 -21.62 -12.64
N VAL A 7 -10.42 -20.95 -13.58
CA VAL A 7 -9.93 -19.68 -14.17
C VAL A 7 -9.76 -18.61 -13.08
N ASN A 8 -10.69 -18.51 -12.13
CA ASN A 8 -10.57 -17.58 -11.00
C ASN A 8 -9.36 -17.94 -10.11
N SER A 9 -9.13 -19.22 -9.84
CA SER A 9 -7.99 -19.68 -9.04
C SER A 9 -6.63 -19.41 -9.71
N GLU A 10 -6.54 -19.65 -11.02
CA GLU A 10 -5.33 -19.40 -11.82
C GLU A 10 -5.05 -17.90 -11.92
N ALA A 11 -6.08 -17.09 -12.23
CA ALA A 11 -5.98 -15.65 -12.28
C ALA A 11 -5.51 -15.09 -10.93
N ARG A 12 -6.11 -15.56 -9.82
CA ARG A 12 -5.73 -15.19 -8.45
C ARG A 12 -4.26 -15.43 -8.17
N ARG A 13 -3.76 -16.63 -8.45
CA ARG A 13 -2.35 -16.97 -8.23
C ARG A 13 -1.42 -16.14 -9.11
N ALA A 14 -1.82 -15.86 -10.36
CA ALA A 14 -1.02 -15.11 -11.30
C ALA A 14 -0.84 -13.64 -10.87
N TRP A 15 -1.91 -12.93 -10.53
CA TRP A 15 -1.77 -11.54 -10.07
C TRP A 15 -1.15 -11.47 -8.67
N THR A 16 -1.41 -12.46 -7.80
CA THR A 16 -0.76 -12.55 -6.47
C THR A 16 0.76 -12.63 -6.61
N ARG A 17 1.25 -13.53 -7.48
CA ARG A 17 2.68 -13.70 -7.73
C ARG A 17 3.29 -12.42 -8.31
N GLN A 18 2.67 -11.82 -9.32
CA GLN A 18 3.21 -10.61 -9.96
C GLN A 18 3.32 -9.42 -8.99
N ALA A 19 2.28 -9.18 -8.19
CA ALA A 19 2.28 -8.10 -7.20
C ALA A 19 3.27 -8.38 -6.08
N GLY A 20 3.30 -9.63 -5.59
CA GLY A 20 4.20 -10.04 -4.51
C GLY A 20 5.68 -9.99 -4.92
N GLU A 21 6.02 -10.42 -6.15
CA GLU A 21 7.38 -10.31 -6.68
C GLU A 21 7.85 -8.87 -6.82
N PHE A 22 6.95 -7.96 -7.24
CA PHE A 22 7.26 -6.54 -7.31
C PHE A 22 7.54 -5.97 -5.91
N LEU A 23 6.63 -6.19 -4.96
CA LEU A 23 6.78 -5.66 -3.59
C LEU A 23 8.01 -6.24 -2.89
N ARG A 24 8.30 -7.53 -3.05
CA ARG A 24 9.49 -8.16 -2.46
C ARG A 24 10.80 -7.47 -2.87
N ARG A 25 10.85 -6.89 -4.07
CA ARG A 25 12.03 -6.16 -4.59
C ARG A 25 12.02 -4.68 -4.21
N ALA A 26 10.85 -4.07 -4.11
CA ALA A 26 10.70 -2.62 -4.01
C ALA A 26 10.50 -2.13 -2.57
N TRP A 27 9.78 -2.89 -1.74
CA TRP A 27 9.44 -2.54 -0.37
C TRP A 27 10.64 -2.70 0.56
N ARG A 28 10.80 -1.77 1.51
CA ARG A 28 11.81 -1.84 2.57
C ARG A 28 11.17 -2.10 3.94
N PRO A 29 11.83 -2.88 4.82
CA PRO A 29 11.37 -3.07 6.19
C PRO A 29 11.09 -1.75 6.91
N GLY A 30 9.89 -1.64 7.50
CA GLY A 30 9.44 -0.43 8.20
C GLY A 30 8.58 0.51 7.36
N GLU A 31 8.52 0.35 6.04
CA GLU A 31 7.60 1.14 5.22
C GLU A 31 6.17 0.64 5.37
N GLY A 32 5.25 1.53 5.73
CA GLY A 32 3.82 1.21 5.81
C GLY A 32 3.19 0.96 4.43
N ILE A 33 2.19 0.08 4.39
CA ILE A 33 1.39 -0.20 3.20
C ILE A 33 -0.09 -0.12 3.54
N VAL A 34 -0.86 0.67 2.80
CA VAL A 34 -2.33 0.65 2.86
C VAL A 34 -2.89 -0.32 1.82
N ALA A 35 -3.86 -1.15 2.21
CA ALA A 35 -4.61 -2.02 1.31
C ALA A 35 -5.88 -2.55 1.97
N CYS A 36 -6.92 -2.82 1.17
CA CYS A 36 -8.01 -3.70 1.62
C CYS A 36 -7.46 -5.13 1.77
N PHE A 37 -7.56 -5.72 2.96
CA PHE A 37 -6.85 -6.95 3.27
C PHE A 37 -7.34 -8.14 2.45
N GLY A 38 -8.66 -8.32 2.34
CA GLY A 38 -9.37 -9.45 1.71
C GLY A 38 -8.56 -10.27 0.70
N ASP A 39 -8.69 -9.96 -0.58
CA ASP A 39 -8.03 -10.75 -1.62
C ASP A 39 -6.51 -10.54 -1.70
N LEU A 40 -6.06 -9.34 -1.33
CA LEU A 40 -4.67 -8.92 -1.40
C LEU A 40 -3.77 -9.57 -0.32
N ALA A 41 -4.34 -10.19 0.72
CA ALA A 41 -3.58 -10.87 1.78
C ALA A 41 -2.53 -11.85 1.23
N GLY A 42 -2.85 -12.54 0.12
CA GLY A 42 -1.93 -13.45 -0.56
C GLY A 42 -0.67 -12.76 -1.10
N VAL A 43 -0.78 -11.50 -1.53
CA VAL A 43 0.32 -10.67 -2.06
C VAL A 43 1.34 -10.39 -0.97
N PHE A 44 0.88 -9.93 0.20
CA PHE A 44 1.75 -9.58 1.32
C PHE A 44 2.42 -10.81 1.92
N ARG A 45 1.68 -11.92 2.03
CA ARG A 45 2.23 -13.21 2.42
C ARG A 45 3.32 -13.67 1.46
N TYR A 46 3.09 -13.56 0.15
CA TYR A 46 4.09 -13.93 -0.86
C TYR A 46 5.34 -13.03 -0.79
N ALA A 47 5.15 -11.73 -0.60
CA ALA A 47 6.24 -10.77 -0.50
C ALA A 47 7.03 -10.86 0.83
N GLY A 48 6.51 -11.59 1.83
CA GLY A 48 7.11 -11.68 3.16
C GLY A 48 6.91 -10.43 4.01
N ILE A 49 5.86 -9.64 3.75
CA ILE A 49 5.57 -8.39 4.46
C ILE A 49 4.73 -8.70 5.72
N PRO A 50 5.22 -8.37 6.92
CA PRO A 50 4.47 -8.56 8.16
C PRO A 50 3.21 -7.68 8.24
N LEU A 51 2.12 -8.24 8.78
CA LEU A 51 0.85 -7.53 8.98
C LEU A 51 0.98 -6.25 9.80
N ARG A 52 1.94 -6.17 10.73
CA ARG A 52 2.18 -4.96 11.54
C ARG A 52 2.58 -3.72 10.73
N TYR A 53 2.97 -3.87 9.46
CA TYR A 53 3.27 -2.75 8.57
C TYR A 53 2.12 -2.43 7.63
N MET A 54 0.96 -3.06 7.82
CA MET A 54 -0.22 -2.83 7.01
C MET A 54 -1.22 -1.94 7.72
N LEU A 55 -1.77 -0.99 6.98
CA LEU A 55 -3.01 -0.31 7.29
C LEU A 55 -4.14 -0.97 6.48
N HIS A 56 -5.08 -1.60 7.18
CA HIS A 56 -6.21 -2.33 6.63
C HIS A 56 -7.45 -2.20 7.53
N GLU A 57 -8.60 -2.72 7.09
CA GLU A 57 -9.89 -2.59 7.77
C GLU A 57 -9.90 -3.10 9.23
N GLY A 58 -8.99 -4.01 9.58
CA GLY A 58 -8.83 -4.53 10.94
C GLY A 58 -8.16 -3.55 11.92
N ASN A 59 -7.58 -2.44 11.43
CA ASN A 59 -7.01 -1.38 12.27
C ASN A 59 -8.07 -0.41 12.84
N GLY A 60 -9.36 -0.65 12.56
CA GLY A 60 -10.47 0.02 13.22
C GLY A 60 -10.46 1.54 13.01
N PRO A 61 -10.46 2.37 14.08
CA PRO A 61 -10.56 3.83 13.95
C PRO A 61 -9.50 4.47 13.04
N TYR A 62 -8.28 3.94 13.01
CA TYR A 62 -7.22 4.50 12.15
C TYR A 62 -7.52 4.26 10.66
N TRP A 63 -8.05 3.08 10.31
CA TRP A 63 -8.55 2.79 8.96
C TRP A 63 -9.68 3.76 8.58
N LEU A 64 -10.69 3.89 9.43
CA LEU A 64 -11.85 4.75 9.16
C LEU A 64 -11.42 6.22 8.95
N ALA A 65 -10.49 6.72 9.75
CA ALA A 65 -9.96 8.07 9.60
C ALA A 65 -9.19 8.23 8.27
N ALA A 66 -8.35 7.26 7.91
CA ALA A 66 -7.60 7.25 6.65
C ALA A 66 -8.51 7.21 5.41
N MET A 67 -9.63 6.48 5.47
CA MET A 67 -10.59 6.44 4.35
C MET A 67 -11.46 7.71 4.28
N ALA A 68 -11.83 8.30 5.42
CA ALA A 68 -12.67 9.50 5.47
C ALA A 68 -11.92 10.81 5.15
N ARG A 69 -10.66 10.93 5.61
CA ARG A 69 -9.80 12.10 5.42
C ARG A 69 -8.39 11.65 5.02
N PRO A 70 -8.24 11.06 3.82
CA PRO A 70 -6.95 10.53 3.36
C PRO A 70 -5.87 11.62 3.27
N ASP A 71 -6.25 12.88 3.09
CA ASP A 71 -5.35 14.02 3.05
C ASP A 71 -4.65 14.28 4.39
N LEU A 72 -5.27 13.87 5.51
CA LEU A 72 -4.75 14.05 6.85
C LEU A 72 -4.17 12.77 7.44
N PHE A 73 -4.79 11.62 7.17
CA PHE A 73 -4.52 10.37 7.88
C PHE A 73 -3.85 9.30 7.03
N LEU A 74 -3.78 9.45 5.70
CA LEU A 74 -3.09 8.49 4.85
C LEU A 74 -1.59 8.83 4.73
N GLY A 75 -0.79 8.17 5.57
CA GLY A 75 0.65 8.39 5.67
C GLY A 75 1.50 7.30 5.01
N GLU A 76 0.89 6.16 4.68
CA GLU A 76 1.56 4.93 4.27
C GLU A 76 2.35 5.16 2.95
N PRO A 77 3.67 4.93 2.95
CA PRO A 77 4.52 5.08 1.77
C PRO A 77 4.03 4.33 0.51
N TRP A 78 3.34 3.22 0.70
CA TRP A 78 2.83 2.37 -0.36
C TRP A 78 1.32 2.19 -0.26
N ALA A 79 0.68 2.04 -1.42
CA ALA A 79 -0.69 1.53 -1.50
C ALA A 79 -0.76 0.38 -2.52
N VAL A 80 -1.51 -0.67 -2.18
CA VAL A 80 -1.82 -1.77 -3.10
C VAL A 80 -3.33 -1.90 -3.16
N VAL A 81 -3.89 -1.75 -4.35
CA VAL A 81 -5.34 -1.66 -4.52
C VAL A 81 -5.83 -2.58 -5.61
N VAL A 82 -7.05 -3.04 -5.46
CA VAL A 82 -7.89 -3.53 -6.55
C VAL A 82 -8.60 -2.32 -7.14
N SER A 83 -8.56 -2.14 -8.46
CA SER A 83 -9.27 -1.01 -9.09
C SER A 83 -10.76 -1.03 -8.72
N GLY A 84 -11.23 0.09 -8.15
CA GLY A 84 -12.60 0.26 -7.66
C GLY A 84 -12.82 -0.08 -6.19
N ASP A 85 -11.78 -0.48 -5.44
CA ASP A 85 -11.89 -0.65 -3.98
C ASP A 85 -11.90 0.68 -3.22
N GLU A 86 -12.09 0.58 -1.89
CA GLU A 86 -12.19 1.73 -0.99
C GLU A 86 -10.89 2.55 -0.97
N VAL A 87 -9.74 1.89 -1.01
CA VAL A 87 -8.42 2.56 -1.02
C VAL A 87 -8.20 3.26 -2.36
N ALA A 88 -8.54 2.63 -3.49
CA ALA A 88 -8.47 3.25 -4.81
C ALA A 88 -9.33 4.52 -4.86
N THR A 89 -10.53 4.48 -4.28
CA THR A 89 -11.41 5.65 -4.17
C THR A 89 -10.80 6.75 -3.32
N ALA A 90 -10.21 6.40 -2.17
CA ALA A 90 -9.51 7.36 -1.31
C ALA A 90 -8.31 8.02 -2.03
N LEU A 91 -7.55 7.27 -2.82
CA LEU A 91 -6.43 7.79 -3.60
C LEU A 91 -6.86 8.78 -4.69
N LEU A 92 -8.02 8.59 -5.33
CA LEU A 92 -8.57 9.56 -6.30
C LEU A 92 -8.81 10.93 -5.66
N GLY A 93 -9.25 10.95 -4.40
CA GLY A 93 -9.41 12.18 -3.61
C GLY A 93 -8.10 12.95 -3.38
N LEU A 94 -6.95 12.29 -3.52
CA LEU A 94 -5.62 12.85 -3.30
C LEU A 94 -4.92 13.35 -4.57
N GLU A 95 -5.47 13.17 -5.77
CA GLU A 95 -4.78 13.53 -7.03
C GLU A 95 -4.34 15.00 -7.10
N ARG A 96 -5.05 15.87 -6.38
CA ARG A 96 -4.83 17.33 -6.34
C ARG A 96 -4.18 17.81 -5.04
N VAL A 97 -3.83 16.89 -4.13
CA VAL A 97 -3.29 17.20 -2.81
C VAL A 97 -1.88 16.63 -2.71
N GLU A 98 -0.93 17.45 -2.27
CA GLU A 98 0.42 16.97 -1.98
C GLU A 98 0.49 16.40 -0.56
N PRO A 99 1.30 15.34 -0.33
CA PRO A 99 2.09 14.61 -1.32
C PRO A 99 1.27 13.56 -2.09
N ARG A 100 1.46 13.52 -3.41
CA ARG A 100 0.71 12.62 -4.32
C ARG A 100 1.12 11.15 -4.21
N TYR A 101 0.22 10.26 -4.61
CA TYR A 101 0.53 8.85 -4.89
C TYR A 101 0.72 8.64 -6.39
N TYR A 102 1.87 8.08 -6.78
CA TYR A 102 2.15 7.73 -8.17
C TYR A 102 1.97 6.23 -8.39
N ARG A 103 1.20 5.84 -9.41
CA ARG A 103 1.07 4.44 -9.82
C ARG A 103 2.39 3.96 -10.41
N VAL A 104 3.08 3.07 -9.71
CA VAL A 104 4.38 2.51 -10.12
C VAL A 104 4.25 1.14 -10.79
N LYS A 105 3.12 0.44 -10.58
CA LYS A 105 2.84 -0.83 -11.23
C LYS A 105 1.33 -0.99 -11.45
N MET A 106 0.98 -1.52 -12.62
CA MET A 106 -0.36 -2.02 -12.94
C MET A 106 -0.21 -3.48 -13.39
N ILE A 107 -1.11 -4.35 -12.92
CA ILE A 107 -1.13 -5.78 -13.22
C ILE A 107 -2.52 -6.14 -13.71
N THR A 108 -2.57 -6.62 -14.95
CA THR A 108 -3.79 -7.10 -15.59
C THR A 108 -3.62 -8.58 -15.92
N VAL A 109 -4.49 -9.43 -15.37
CA VAL A 109 -4.52 -10.87 -15.67
C VAL A 109 -5.89 -11.20 -16.25
N LYS A 110 -5.93 -11.98 -17.33
CA LYS A 110 -7.19 -12.39 -17.96
C LYS A 110 -8.11 -13.07 -16.95
N GLY A 111 -9.33 -12.55 -16.82
CA GLY A 111 -10.32 -13.08 -15.87
C GLY A 111 -10.06 -12.73 -14.40
N GLY A 112 -9.08 -11.87 -14.10
CA GLY A 112 -8.81 -11.36 -12.76
C GLY A 112 -9.05 -9.84 -12.66
N PRO A 113 -9.10 -9.31 -11.44
CA PRO A 113 -9.15 -7.86 -11.21
C PRO A 113 -7.87 -7.16 -11.70
N VAL A 114 -7.98 -5.85 -11.90
CA VAL A 114 -6.81 -4.98 -12.11
C VAL A 114 -6.21 -4.66 -10.75
N ILE A 115 -4.94 -4.99 -10.55
CA ILE A 115 -4.19 -4.64 -9.35
C ILE A 115 -3.29 -3.46 -9.67
N GLU A 116 -3.27 -2.46 -8.80
CA GLU A 116 -2.43 -1.28 -8.93
C GLU A 116 -1.58 -1.11 -7.67
N ILE A 117 -0.34 -0.69 -7.86
CA ILE A 117 0.60 -0.42 -6.77
C ILE A 117 1.07 1.02 -6.91
N TYR A 118 0.94 1.78 -5.83
CA TYR A 118 1.27 3.19 -5.76
C TYR A 118 2.39 3.46 -4.77
N ARG A 119 3.17 4.52 -5.04
CA ARG A 119 4.19 5.07 -4.15
C ARG A 119 3.88 6.53 -3.82
N ARG A 120 3.83 6.87 -2.54
CA ARG A 120 3.69 8.25 -2.07
C ARG A 120 4.94 9.09 -2.36
N ALA A 121 4.76 10.28 -2.91
CA ALA A 121 5.80 11.27 -3.17
C ALA A 121 6.47 11.70 -1.85
N GLY A 122 7.79 11.89 -1.87
CA GLY A 122 8.52 12.43 -0.71
C GLY A 122 8.61 11.50 0.51
N ALA A 123 8.05 10.29 0.46
CA ALA A 123 8.27 9.30 1.48
C ALA A 123 9.74 8.83 1.40
N PRO A 124 10.57 9.07 2.43
CA PRO A 124 11.99 8.78 2.38
C PRO A 124 12.21 7.29 2.08
N ALA A 125 13.14 6.99 1.18
CA ALA A 125 13.73 5.66 1.12
C ALA A 125 14.57 5.48 2.39
N SER A 126 13.96 4.90 3.43
CA SER A 126 14.51 4.57 4.75
C SER A 126 15.01 5.73 5.66
N GLY A 127 14.39 5.82 6.84
CA GLY A 127 15.05 5.85 8.16
C GLY A 127 16.17 6.86 8.44
N SER A 128 15.83 7.90 9.21
CA SER A 128 16.66 8.38 10.32
C SER A 128 15.71 8.97 11.37
N PRO A 129 15.74 8.53 12.64
CA PRO A 129 15.24 9.37 13.70
C PRO A 129 16.24 10.52 13.79
N THR A 130 15.88 11.70 13.30
CA THR A 130 16.61 12.91 13.69
C THR A 130 16.35 13.08 15.17
N VAL A 131 17.23 12.48 15.98
CA VAL A 131 17.46 12.86 17.36
C VAL A 131 17.76 14.35 17.32
N GLY A 132 16.86 15.14 17.89
CA GLY A 132 17.01 16.57 18.03
C GLY A 132 18.34 16.88 18.71
N GLY A 133 19.29 17.40 17.94
CA GLY A 133 20.46 18.06 18.47
C GLY A 133 19.99 19.24 19.32
N ARG A 134 20.25 19.18 20.62
CA ARG A 134 20.12 20.35 21.50
C ARG A 134 21.03 21.46 20.95
N PRO A 135 20.56 22.72 20.86
CA PRO A 135 21.45 23.83 20.65
C PRO A 135 22.32 23.99 21.90
N SER A 136 23.64 23.85 21.75
CA SER A 136 24.61 24.33 22.72
C SER A 136 24.54 25.86 22.72
N MET A 137 23.96 26.45 23.78
CA MET A 137 24.15 27.87 24.04
C MET A 137 25.61 28.07 24.43
N GLY A 138 26.34 28.83 23.60
CA GLY A 138 27.56 29.49 24.05
C GLY A 138 27.17 30.57 25.05
N SER A 139 27.73 30.49 26.25
CA SER A 139 27.79 31.63 27.18
C SER A 139 29.08 32.42 26.93
N PRO A 140 29.06 33.75 27.16
CA PRO A 140 30.15 34.67 26.83
C PRO A 140 31.40 34.50 27.68
#